data_AF-A0A9N9CIG3-F1
#
_entry.id   AF-A0A9N9CIG3-F1
#
_cell.length_a   1.000
_cell.length_b   1.000
_cell.length_c   1.000
_cell.angle_alpha   90.00
_cell.angle_beta   90.00
_cell.angle_gamma   90.00
#
_symmetry.space_group_name_H-M   'P 1'
#
loop_
_entity.id
_entity.type
_entity.pdbx_description
1 polymer ?
#
loop_
_entity_poly.entity_id
_entity_poly.type
_entity_poly.pdbx_seq_one_letter_code
_entity_poly.pdbx_strand_id
1 'polypeptide(L)'
;DLTEDILTILHLQLAIMKARENALNHLDPRKLTLWKVNIPIDDDDNIKMLNNMSHKINIKQDLSGVELLLIDNQEYINIANRNISYLP
;
A
#
# COMPACT_ATOMS: atom_id res chain seq x y z
N ASP A 1 -7.53 -11.67 9.74
CA ASP A 1 -8.95 -11.26 9.72
C ASP A 1 -9.07 -10.32 8.54
N LEU A 2 -9.96 -10.59 7.59
CA LEU A 2 -10.09 -9.84 6.34
C LEU A 2 -10.31 -8.33 6.59
N THR A 3 -10.96 -8.01 7.71
CA THR A 3 -11.28 -6.64 8.13
C THR A 3 -10.02 -5.86 8.53
N GLU A 4 -9.10 -6.51 9.25
CA GLU A 4 -7.84 -5.90 9.71
C GLU A 4 -6.90 -5.59 8.53
N ASP A 5 -6.86 -6.49 7.54
CA ASP A 5 -6.03 -6.30 6.35
C ASP A 5 -6.52 -5.10 5.51
N ILE A 6 -7.85 -4.94 5.35
CA ILE A 6 -8.46 -3.80 4.63
C ILE A 6 -8.18 -2.48 5.34
N LEU A 7 -8.37 -2.41 6.65
CA LEU A 7 -8.10 -1.21 7.44
C LEU A 7 -6.62 -0.82 7.38
N THR A 8 -5.74 -1.82 7.43
CA THR A 8 -4.29 -1.61 7.32
C THR A 8 -3.92 -1.01 5.96
N ILE A 9 -4.47 -1.54 4.86
CA ILE A 9 -4.21 -1.02 3.51
C ILE A 9 -4.67 0.44 3.38
N LEU A 10 -5.87 0.77 3.88
CA LEU A 10 -6.39 2.14 3.84
C LEU A 10 -5.52 3.11 4.63
N HIS A 11 -5.15 2.72 5.86
CA HIS A 11 -4.28 3.55 6.70
C HIS A 11 -2.94 3.82 6.03
N LEU A 12 -2.36 2.81 5.35
CA LEU A 12 -1.11 2.98 4.60
C LEU A 12 -1.28 3.95 3.42
N GLN A 13 -2.37 3.81 2.64
CA GLN A 13 -2.65 4.74 1.52
C GLN A 13 -2.79 6.18 1.99
N LEU A 14 -3.55 6.41 3.05
CA LEU A 14 -3.73 7.75 3.64
C LEU A 14 -2.42 8.31 4.19
N ALA A 15 -1.63 7.49 4.89
CA ALA A 15 -0.33 7.91 5.42
C ALA A 15 0.65 8.32 4.30
N ILE A 16 0.71 7.55 3.21
CA ILE A 16 1.56 7.85 2.05
C ILE A 16 1.11 9.17 1.38
N MET A 17 -0.19 9.36 1.18
CA MET A 17 -0.71 10.61 0.63
C MET A 17 -0.35 11.81 1.48
N LYS A 18 -0.50 11.70 2.81
CA LYS A 18 -0.13 12.78 3.73
C LYS A 18 1.37 13.07 3.71
N ALA A 19 2.21 12.04 3.66
CA ALA A 19 3.67 12.19 3.60
C ALA A 19 4.16 12.79 2.26
N ARG A 20 3.38 12.63 1.19
CA ARG A 20 3.71 13.08 -0.18
C ARG A 20 2.66 14.07 -0.72
N GLU A 21 2.03 14.84 0.16
CA GLU A 21 0.87 15.66 -0.17
C GLU A 21 1.13 16.59 -1.37
N ASN A 22 2.29 17.24 -1.40
CA ASN A 22 2.69 18.13 -2.49
C ASN A 22 2.78 17.44 -3.87
N ALA A 23 2.95 16.11 -3.91
CA ALA A 23 3.08 15.33 -5.13
C ALA A 23 1.83 14.50 -5.45
N LEU A 24 1.03 14.14 -4.44
CA LEU A 24 -0.09 13.18 -4.58
C LEU A 24 -1.47 13.78 -4.24
N ASN A 25 -1.56 15.07 -3.89
CA ASN A 25 -2.83 15.73 -3.52
C ASN A 25 -3.98 15.61 -4.55
N HIS A 26 -3.66 15.38 -5.82
CA HIS A 26 -4.63 15.24 -6.91
C HIS A 26 -5.12 13.80 -7.10
N LEU A 27 -4.57 12.83 -6.37
CA LEU A 27 -4.93 11.42 -6.44
C LEU A 27 -5.91 11.06 -5.32
N ASP A 28 -6.88 10.21 -5.63
CA ASP A 28 -7.70 9.55 -4.60
C ASP A 28 -6.83 8.48 -3.90
N PRO A 29 -6.79 8.40 -2.57
CA PRO A 29 -6.00 7.39 -1.85
C PRO A 29 -6.26 5.97 -2.32
N ARG A 30 -7.50 5.67 -2.72
CA ARG A 30 -7.91 4.35 -3.22
C ARG A 30 -7.33 4.01 -4.60
N LYS A 31 -6.83 5.01 -5.33
CA LYS A 31 -6.12 4.82 -6.59
C LYS A 31 -4.64 4.47 -6.40
N LEU A 32 -4.13 4.50 -5.16
CA LEU A 32 -2.79 4.02 -4.85
C LEU A 32 -2.79 2.49 -4.74
N THR A 33 -2.24 1.82 -5.74
CA THR A 33 -1.96 0.39 -5.65
C THR A 33 -0.78 0.16 -4.71
N LEU A 34 -1.01 -0.59 -3.63
CA LEU A 34 0.04 -1.00 -2.71
C LEU A 34 0.52 -2.42 -3.06
N TRP A 35 1.83 -2.63 -2.97
CA TRP A 35 2.46 -3.93 -3.18
C TRP A 35 3.23 -4.31 -1.93
N LYS A 36 2.99 -5.52 -1.43
CA LYS A 36 3.82 -6.13 -0.39
C LYS A 36 4.98 -6.84 -1.07
N VAL A 37 6.19 -6.45 -0.73
CA VAL A 37 7.44 -7.05 -1.20
C VAL A 37 8.20 -7.64 -0.02
N ASN A 38 8.88 -8.75 -0.24
CA ASN A 38 9.78 -9.34 0.76
C ASN A 38 11.21 -9.11 0.30
N ILE A 39 11.87 -8.10 0.86
CA ILE A 39 13.24 -7.76 0.50
C ILE A 39 14.16 -8.27 1.62
N PRO A 40 15.01 -9.29 1.36
CA PRO A 40 15.97 -9.76 2.35
C PRO A 40 17.00 -8.65 2.61
N ILE A 41 17.05 -8.16 3.84
CA ILE A 41 17.94 -7.06 4.27
C ILE A 41 19.36 -7.57 4.53
N ASP A 42 19.54 -8.90 4.61
CA ASP A 42 20.79 -9.53 5.05
C ASP A 42 21.86 -9.59 3.95
N ASP A 43 21.55 -9.14 2.73
CA ASP A 43 22.49 -9.11 1.61
C ASP A 43 22.68 -7.67 1.11
N ASP A 44 23.89 -7.16 1.27
CA ASP A 44 24.31 -5.80 0.90
C ASP A 44 24.08 -5.51 -0.60
N ASP A 45 23.99 -6.57 -1.41
CA ASP A 45 23.68 -6.53 -2.83
C ASP A 45 22.21 -6.21 -3.13
N ASN A 46 21.26 -6.61 -2.27
CA ASN A 46 19.84 -6.27 -2.42
C ASN A 46 19.59 -4.78 -2.12
N ILE A 47 20.29 -4.21 -1.14
CA ILE A 47 20.24 -2.77 -0.83
C ILE A 47 20.87 -1.96 -1.98
N LYS A 48 21.96 -2.45 -2.58
CA LYS A 48 22.54 -1.85 -3.80
C LYS A 48 21.56 -1.93 -4.98
N MET A 49 20.79 -3.00 -5.12
CA MET A 49 19.73 -3.10 -6.13
C MET A 49 18.64 -2.03 -5.92
N LEU A 50 18.29 -1.74 -4.66
CA LEU A 50 17.35 -0.65 -4.31
C LEU A 50 17.91 0.75 -4.55
N ASN A 51 19.22 0.94 -4.37
CA ASN A 51 19.87 2.25 -4.54
C ASN A 51 20.28 2.53 -5.99
N ASN A 52 20.55 1.49 -6.80
CA ASN A 52 20.93 1.60 -8.21
C ASN A 52 19.72 1.59 -9.17
N MET A 53 18.52 1.86 -8.67
CA MET A 53 17.28 1.92 -9.46
C MET A 53 17.25 3.15 -10.40
N SER A 54 18.12 3.23 -11.39
CA SER A 54 17.93 4.13 -12.55
C SER A 54 17.08 3.50 -13.65
N HIS A 55 16.71 2.23 -13.50
CA HIS A 55 15.93 1.46 -14.47
C HIS A 55 14.50 1.22 -13.97
N LYS A 56 13.56 1.09 -14.90
CA LYS A 56 12.15 0.78 -14.63
C LYS A 56 12.04 -0.61 -13.98
N ILE A 57 11.42 -0.69 -12.80
CA ILE A 57 11.24 -1.94 -12.05
C ILE A 57 9.85 -2.50 -12.28
N ASN A 58 9.79 -3.80 -12.48
CA ASN A 58 8.56 -4.57 -12.41
C ASN A 58 8.41 -5.14 -11.00
N ILE A 59 7.64 -4.48 -10.15
CA ILE A 59 7.45 -4.87 -8.73
C ILE A 59 6.98 -6.33 -8.60
N LYS A 60 6.15 -6.81 -9.51
CA LYS A 60 5.64 -8.18 -9.50
C LYS A 60 6.74 -9.22 -9.77
N GLN A 61 7.59 -8.95 -10.76
CA GLN A 61 8.62 -9.90 -11.22
C GLN A 61 9.92 -9.75 -10.42
N ASP A 62 10.41 -8.52 -10.27
CA ASP A 62 11.74 -8.23 -9.75
C ASP A 62 11.80 -8.27 -8.22
N LEU A 63 10.67 -7.98 -7.55
CA LEU A 63 10.59 -7.93 -6.09
C LEU A 63 9.66 -9.01 -5.52
N SER A 64 9.21 -9.96 -6.36
CA SER A 64 8.21 -10.97 -6.01
C SER A 64 6.98 -10.35 -5.31
N GLY A 65 6.57 -9.16 -5.75
CA GLY A 65 5.54 -8.38 -5.10
C GLY A 65 4.17 -9.04 -5.20
N VAL A 66 3.41 -8.97 -4.11
CA VAL A 66 1.99 -9.33 -4.05
C VAL A 66 1.17 -8.05 -3.92
N GLU A 67 0.25 -7.85 -4.85
CA GLU A 67 -0.66 -6.70 -4.82
C GLU A 67 -1.61 -6.80 -3.63
N LEU A 68 -1.73 -5.71 -2.88
CA LEU A 68 -2.69 -5.59 -1.79
C LEU A 68 -4.01 -5.07 -2.35
N LEU A 69 -4.95 -5.98 -2.57
CA LEU A 69 -6.26 -5.65 -3.11
C LEU A 69 -7.16 -5.07 -2.01
N LEU A 70 -7.74 -3.90 -2.27
CA LEU A 70 -8.92 -3.46 -1.56
C LEU A 70 -10.12 -4.25 -2.09
N ILE A 71 -10.81 -4.94 -1.19
CA ILE A 71 -12.05 -5.62 -1.53
C ILE A 71 -13.08 -4.56 -1.95
N ASP A 72 -13.92 -4.94 -2.92
CA ASP A 72 -14.83 -4.10 -3.66
C ASP A 72 -15.61 -3.10 -2.77
N ASN A 73 -15.92 -1.93 -3.35
CA ASN A 73 -16.41 -0.73 -2.63
C ASN A 73 -17.62 -1.01 -1.71
N GLN A 74 -18.45 -2.02 -2.01
CA GLN A 74 -19.59 -2.40 -1.19
C GLN A 74 -19.18 -3.03 0.15
N GLU A 75 -18.19 -3.90 0.16
CA GLU A 75 -17.69 -4.54 1.39
C GLU A 75 -16.89 -3.55 2.23
N TYR A 76 -16.13 -2.66 1.57
CA TYR A 76 -15.49 -1.51 2.21
C TYR A 76 -16.50 -0.57 2.89
N ILE A 77 -17.58 -0.18 2.21
CA ILE A 77 -18.64 0.66 2.80
C ILE A 77 -19.27 -0.05 4.00
N ASN A 78 -19.49 -1.37 3.92
CA ASN A 78 -20.04 -2.15 5.02
C ASN A 78 -19.09 -2.22 6.22
N ILE A 79 -17.78 -2.34 5.99
CA ILE A 79 -16.74 -2.35 7.03
C ILE A 79 -16.57 -0.96 7.65
N ALA A 80 -16.48 0.08 6.82
CA ALA A 80 -16.39 1.46 7.29
C ALA A 80 -17.63 1.84 8.12
N ASN A 81 -18.84 1.53 7.64
CA ASN A 81 -20.07 1.81 8.39
C ASN A 81 -20.18 1.02 9.69
N ARG A 82 -19.62 -0.19 9.77
CA ARG A 82 -19.51 -0.95 11.04
C ARG A 82 -18.54 -0.31 12.03
N ASN A 83 -17.46 0.30 11.54
CA ASN A 83 -16.40 0.86 12.38
C ASN A 83 -16.56 2.36 12.70
N ILE A 84 -17.42 3.09 11.97
CA ILE A 84 -17.81 4.48 12.28
C ILE A 84 -18.65 4.56 13.58
N SER A 85 -19.21 3.45 14.06
CA SER A 85 -19.84 3.39 15.40
C SER A 85 -18.84 3.41 16.58
N TYR A 86 -17.53 3.46 16.32
CA TYR A 86 -16.48 3.43 17.36
C TYR A 86 -15.48 4.59 17.31
N LEU A 87 -15.72 5.64 16.53
CA LEU A 87 -14.96 6.88 16.66
C LEU A 87 -15.76 7.89 17.50
N PRO A 88 -15.24 8.37 18.65
CA PRO A 88 -15.89 9.37 19.48
C PRO A 88 -16.01 10.74 18.79
#